data_AF-A0A8S3JKZ9-F1
#
_entry.id   AF-A0A8S3JKZ9-F1
#
_cell.length_a   1.000
_cell.length_b   1.000
_cell.length_c   1.000
_cell.angle_alpha   90.00
_cell.angle_beta   90.00
_cell.angle_gamma   90.00
#
_symmetry.space_group_name_H-M   'P 1'
#
loop_
_entity.id
_entity.type
_entity.pdbx_description
1 polymer ?
#
loop_
_entity_poly.entity_id
_entity_poly.type
_entity_poly.pdbx_seq_one_letter_code
_entity_poly.pdbx_strand_id
1 'polypeptide(L)'
;MPYRRITSLDVASLPQPGYNLAELIHFSPDDNLLTYLRSPSQLTIRRLYAYDLRTDKEFLYTEPEKDDDTMENNLSHEEQLQLERQRLLMTGVIRYQWSRNKTQSLMLITIAGDLYMCDRKEL
;
A
#
# COMPACT_ATOMS: atom_id res chain seq x y z
N MET A 1 -9.36 19.26 22.84
CA MET A 1 -9.38 17.99 22.07
C MET A 1 -10.42 17.09 22.71
N PRO A 2 -11.50 16.69 22.02
CA PRO A 2 -12.46 15.74 22.58
C PRO A 2 -11.81 14.36 22.71
N TYR A 3 -11.91 13.74 23.89
CA TYR A 3 -11.44 12.37 24.11
C TYR A 3 -12.60 11.40 23.90
N ARG A 4 -12.39 10.37 23.07
CA ARG A 4 -13.34 9.26 22.88
C ARG A 4 -12.82 8.04 23.64
N ARG A 5 -13.70 7.39 24.41
CA ARG A 5 -13.38 6.15 25.12
C ARG A 5 -13.26 4.99 24.13
N ILE A 6 -12.19 4.20 24.26
CA ILE A 6 -11.96 2.97 23.49
C ILE A 6 -12.72 1.81 24.16
N THR A 7 -13.40 1.01 23.35
CA THR A 7 -14.13 -0.19 23.77
C THR A 7 -13.39 -1.45 23.34
N SER A 8 -13.75 -2.60 23.91
CA SER A 8 -13.19 -3.91 23.48
C SER A 8 -13.49 -4.22 22.02
N LEU A 9 -14.61 -3.72 21.48
CA LEU A 9 -14.95 -3.84 20.07
C LEU A 9 -13.95 -3.08 19.19
N ASP A 10 -13.58 -1.86 19.58
CA ASP A 10 -12.59 -1.07 18.83
C ASP A 10 -11.22 -1.79 18.77
N VAL A 11 -10.84 -2.54 19.81
CA VAL A 11 -9.60 -3.34 19.83
C VAL A 11 -9.70 -4.60 18.96
N ALA A 12 -10.90 -5.18 18.85
CA ALA A 12 -11.15 -6.40 18.09
C ALA A 12 -11.32 -6.17 16.58
N SER A 13 -11.64 -4.94 16.15
CA SER A 13 -11.78 -4.58 14.75
C SER A 13 -10.42 -4.39 14.05
N LEU A 14 -10.37 -4.77 12.76
CA LEU A 14 -9.24 -4.51 11.88
C LEU A 14 -9.58 -3.38 10.90
N PRO A 15 -8.61 -2.50 10.57
CA PRO A 15 -7.32 -2.31 11.26
C PRO A 15 -7.53 -1.75 12.68
N GLN A 16 -6.60 -2.07 13.59
CA GLN A 16 -6.66 -1.58 14.96
C GLN A 16 -6.67 -0.04 15.00
N PRO A 17 -7.26 0.58 16.04
CA PRO A 17 -7.21 2.01 16.23
C PRO A 17 -5.76 2.50 16.23
N GLY A 18 -5.43 3.41 15.30
CA GLY A 18 -4.07 3.93 15.13
C GLY A 18 -3.15 3.11 14.22
N TYR A 19 -3.60 1.99 13.64
CA TYR A 19 -2.81 1.17 12.70
C TYR A 19 -2.94 1.57 11.22
N ASN A 20 -3.65 2.65 10.90
CA ASN A 20 -3.66 3.23 9.54
C ASN A 20 -2.44 4.13 9.30
N LEU A 21 -1.24 3.58 9.54
CA LEU A 21 0.01 4.30 9.35
C LEU A 21 0.55 4.07 7.94
N ALA A 22 1.43 4.99 7.51
CA ALA A 22 2.21 4.81 6.30
C ALA A 22 3.25 3.70 6.52
N GLU A 23 3.31 2.75 5.59
CA GLU A 23 4.27 1.65 5.57
C GLU A 23 5.11 1.69 4.29
N LEU A 24 6.26 0.99 4.30
CA LEU A 24 7.16 0.86 3.16
C LEU A 24 7.51 2.22 2.53
N ILE A 25 7.90 3.18 3.36
CA ILE A 25 8.18 4.54 2.93
C ILE A 25 9.49 4.59 2.13
N HIS A 26 9.44 5.07 0.89
CA HIS A 26 10.61 5.19 0.02
C HIS A 26 10.61 6.51 -0.75
N PHE A 27 11.79 7.12 -0.88
CA PHE A 27 12.02 8.22 -1.80
C PHE A 27 12.16 7.71 -3.23
N SER A 28 11.67 8.48 -4.20
CA SER A 28 11.95 8.23 -5.60
C SER A 28 13.45 8.42 -5.90
N PRO A 29 14.02 7.79 -6.94
CA PRO A 29 15.45 7.88 -7.26
C PRO A 29 15.96 9.30 -7.54
N ASP A 30 15.05 10.21 -7.88
CA ASP A 30 15.27 11.62 -8.15
C ASP A 30 14.89 12.54 -6.98
N ASP A 31 14.57 11.97 -5.81
CA ASP A 31 14.26 12.66 -4.55
C ASP A 31 13.09 13.68 -4.62
N ASN A 32 12.25 13.59 -5.65
CA ASN A 32 11.11 14.50 -5.82
C ASN A 32 9.81 13.98 -5.17
N LEU A 33 9.70 12.65 -5.01
CA LEU A 33 8.50 12.02 -4.47
C LEU A 33 8.84 11.20 -3.23
N LEU A 34 7.98 11.29 -2.23
CA LEU A 34 7.91 10.35 -1.13
C LEU A 34 6.74 9.40 -1.37
N THR A 35 7.04 8.12 -1.54
CA THR A 35 6.02 7.07 -1.75
C THR A 35 5.84 6.25 -0.50
N TYR A 36 4.62 5.75 -0.28
CA TYR A 36 4.29 4.86 0.82
C TYR A 36 2.98 4.12 0.59
N LEU A 37 2.84 2.97 1.25
CA LEU A 37 1.58 2.26 1.32
C LEU A 37 0.76 2.77 2.50
N ARG A 38 -0.54 2.93 2.30
CA ARG A 38 -1.47 3.23 3.39
C ARG A 38 -2.82 2.58 3.10
N SER A 39 -3.46 2.07 4.14
CA SER A 39 -4.86 1.68 4.05
C SER A 39 -5.77 2.88 4.33
N PRO A 40 -6.75 3.20 3.47
CA PRO A 40 -7.78 4.17 3.80
C PRO A 40 -8.62 3.66 4.99
N SER A 41 -9.13 4.59 5.79
CA SER A 41 -9.78 4.28 7.07
C SER A 41 -10.86 3.19 6.92
N GLN A 42 -10.76 2.14 7.76
CA GLN A 42 -11.69 1.01 7.89
C GLN A 42 -11.64 -0.06 6.78
N LEU A 43 -10.78 0.09 5.77
CA LEU A 43 -10.55 -0.96 4.77
C LEU A 43 -9.26 -1.73 5.10
N THR A 44 -9.18 -2.97 4.63
CA THR A 44 -7.99 -3.84 4.72
C THR A 44 -7.11 -3.72 3.46
N ILE A 45 -7.55 -2.91 2.48
CA ILE A 45 -6.88 -2.73 1.18
C ILE A 45 -5.78 -1.67 1.27
N ARG A 46 -4.55 -2.07 1.00
CA ARG A 46 -3.41 -1.17 0.84
C ARG A 46 -3.39 -0.53 -0.54
N ARG A 47 -3.28 0.80 -0.54
CA ARG A 47 -3.07 1.61 -1.73
C ARG A 47 -1.70 2.27 -1.69
N LEU A 48 -1.15 2.55 -2.87
CA LEU A 48 0.13 3.26 -2.99
C LEU A 48 -0.14 4.75 -3.17
N TYR A 49 0.37 5.54 -2.24
CA TYR A 49 0.33 6.99 -2.28
C TYR A 49 1.70 7.54 -2.64
N ALA A 50 1.69 8.69 -3.30
CA ALA A 50 2.87 9.48 -3.56
C ALA A 50 2.64 10.91 -3.05
N TYR A 51 3.70 11.49 -2.50
CA TYR A 51 3.71 12.84 -1.98
C TYR A 51 4.80 13.62 -2.70
N ASP A 52 4.39 14.67 -3.41
CA ASP A 52 5.29 15.56 -4.12
C ASP A 52 5.89 16.58 -3.16
N LEU A 53 7.20 16.46 -2.95
CA LEU A 53 7.97 17.30 -2.03
C LEU A 53 8.11 18.75 -2.54
N ARG A 54 7.86 19.00 -3.83
CA ARG A 54 7.95 20.34 -4.41
C ARG A 54 6.63 21.09 -4.32
N THR A 55 5.52 20.38 -4.51
CA THR A 55 4.18 20.98 -4.50
C THR A 55 3.44 20.80 -3.17
N ASP A 56 4.02 20.03 -2.25
CA ASP A 56 3.48 19.74 -0.91
C ASP A 56 2.13 18.99 -0.96
N LYS A 57 1.94 18.17 -2.00
CA LYS A 57 0.66 17.50 -2.29
C LYS A 57 0.78 15.98 -2.30
N GLU A 58 -0.16 15.34 -1.60
CA GLU A 58 -0.39 13.89 -1.66
C GLU A 58 -1.35 13.55 -2.82
N PHE A 59 -1.05 12.48 -3.56
CA PHE A 59 -1.95 11.89 -4.55
C PHE A 59 -1.89 10.36 -4.52
N LEU A 60 -2.94 9.73 -5.03
CA LEU A 60 -3.01 8.29 -5.21
C LEU A 60 -2.16 7.90 -6.43
N TYR A 61 -1.14 7.07 -6.22
CA TYR A 61 -0.25 6.63 -7.30
C TYR A 61 -0.76 5.35 -7.97
N THR A 62 -1.23 4.39 -7.16
CA THR A 62 -1.82 3.17 -7.68
C THR A 62 -2.85 2.61 -6.72
N GLU A 63 -3.87 2.00 -7.29
CA GLU A 63 -4.90 1.25 -6.60
C GLU A 63 -5.07 -0.12 -7.28
N PRO A 64 -5.25 -1.22 -6.53
CA PRO A 64 -5.60 -2.49 -7.14
C PRO A 64 -6.88 -2.39 -7.99
N GLU A 65 -6.90 -3.05 -9.15
CA GLU A 65 -7.93 -2.84 -10.18
C GLU A 65 -9.30 -3.49 -9.89
N LYS A 66 -9.56 -4.03 -8.69
CA LYS A 66 -10.82 -4.75 -8.39
C LYS A 66 -11.29 -4.62 -6.94
N ASP A 67 -12.61 -4.61 -6.81
CA ASP A 67 -13.38 -4.70 -5.56
C ASP A 67 -12.93 -5.87 -4.66
N ASP A 68 -12.94 -5.59 -3.36
CA ASP A 68 -12.48 -6.36 -2.18
C ASP A 68 -12.71 -7.88 -2.27
N ASP A 69 -13.87 -8.33 -2.78
CA ASP A 69 -14.30 -9.73 -2.76
C ASP A 69 -13.58 -10.66 -3.76
N THR A 70 -12.93 -10.11 -4.79
CA THR A 70 -12.35 -10.96 -5.85
C THR A 70 -10.87 -11.26 -5.62
N MET A 71 -10.18 -10.50 -4.78
CA MET A 71 -8.74 -10.64 -4.57
C MET A 71 -8.41 -11.80 -3.63
N GLU A 72 -9.20 -12.02 -2.58
CA GLU A 72 -9.00 -13.17 -1.68
C GLU A 72 -9.25 -14.51 -2.39
N ASN A 73 -10.20 -14.53 -3.33
CA ASN A 73 -10.61 -15.74 -4.05
C ASN A 73 -9.69 -16.16 -5.21
N ASN A 74 -8.76 -15.30 -5.63
CA ASN A 74 -7.82 -15.61 -6.73
C ASN A 74 -6.38 -15.90 -6.27
N LEU A 75 -6.10 -15.81 -4.96
CA LEU A 75 -4.76 -16.12 -4.43
C LEU A 75 -4.47 -17.62 -4.51
N SER A 76 -3.27 -17.97 -4.98
CA SER A 76 -2.80 -19.35 -4.95
C SER A 76 -2.56 -19.82 -3.52
N HIS A 77 -2.66 -21.13 -3.27
CA HIS A 77 -2.45 -21.71 -1.95
C HIS A 77 -1.03 -21.45 -1.39
N GLU A 78 -0.02 -21.38 -2.25
CA GLU A 78 1.35 -21.03 -1.85
C GLU A 78 1.47 -19.58 -1.37
N GLU A 79 0.71 -18.67 -2.00
CA GLU A 79 0.71 -17.24 -1.65
C GLU A 79 -0.02 -16.99 -0.34
N GLN A 80 -1.15 -17.68 -0.12
CA GLN A 80 -1.85 -17.66 1.18
C GLN A 80 -0.91 -18.10 2.31
N LEU A 81 -0.16 -19.20 2.13
CA LEU A 81 0.83 -19.67 3.10
C LEU A 81 1.98 -18.68 3.30
N GLN A 82 2.40 -17.98 2.25
CA GLN A 82 3.45 -16.96 2.34
C GLN A 82 2.96 -15.72 3.11
N LEU A 83 1.73 -15.27 2.88
CA LEU A 83 1.10 -14.15 3.59
C LEU A 83 0.89 -14.48 5.06
N GLU A 84 0.42 -15.69 5.38
CA GLU A 84 0.29 -16.16 6.76
C GLU A 84 1.65 -16.19 7.49
N ARG A 85 2.70 -16.68 6.83
CA ARG A 85 4.07 -16.67 7.39
C ARG A 85 4.59 -15.25 7.62
N GLN A 86 4.23 -14.32 6.75
CA GLN A 86 4.59 -12.91 6.87
C GLN A 86 3.65 -12.13 7.82
N ARG A 87 2.59 -12.78 8.34
CA ARG A 87 1.54 -12.17 9.17
C ARG A 87 0.88 -10.97 8.48
N LEU A 88 0.80 -11.00 7.15
CA LEU A 88 0.15 -9.96 6.36
C LEU A 88 -1.34 -10.29 6.22
N LEU A 89 -2.15 -9.57 7.00
CA LEU A 89 -3.62 -9.64 6.94
C LEU A 89 -4.22 -8.67 5.93
N MET A 90 -3.38 -7.92 5.19
CA MET A 90 -3.82 -6.83 4.34
C MET A 90 -3.74 -7.18 2.86
N THR A 91 -4.79 -6.81 2.13
CA THR A 91 -4.98 -7.09 0.69
C THR A 91 -4.57 -5.86 -0.14
N GLY A 92 -4.48 -6.00 -1.46
CA GLY A 92 -4.11 -4.92 -2.39
C GLY A 92 -2.62 -4.87 -2.69
N VAL A 93 -2.01 -3.68 -2.64
CA VAL A 93 -0.56 -3.54 -2.91
C VAL A 93 0.24 -4.10 -1.74
N ILE A 94 0.97 -5.19 -1.99
CA ILE A 94 1.74 -5.89 -0.94
C ILE A 94 3.12 -5.24 -0.76
N ARG A 95 3.78 -4.95 -1.88
CA ARG A 95 5.13 -4.40 -1.94
C ARG A 95 5.27 -3.58 -3.21
N TYR A 96 6.17 -2.62 -3.14
CA TYR A 96 6.66 -1.94 -4.33
C TYR A 96 8.15 -1.63 -4.16
N GLN A 97 8.82 -1.35 -5.27
CA GLN A 97 10.22 -0.99 -5.27
C GLN A 97 10.56 -0.07 -6.43
N TRP A 98 11.30 1.00 -6.13
CA TRP A 98 11.90 1.85 -7.14
C TRP A 98 13.12 1.19 -7.79
N SER A 99 13.28 1.39 -9.09
CA SER A 99 14.52 1.11 -9.80
C SER A 99 15.65 1.95 -9.21
N ARG A 100 16.84 1.35 -9.08
CA ARG A 100 18.04 2.09 -8.62
C ARG A 100 18.57 3.07 -9.67
N ASN A 101 18.08 3.00 -10.90
CA ASN A 101 18.52 3.87 -11.98
C ASN A 101 17.88 5.26 -11.82
N LYS A 102 18.72 6.30 -11.69
CA LYS A 102 18.24 7.69 -11.57
C LYS A 102 17.69 8.25 -12.88
N THR A 103 18.04 7.67 -14.01
CA THR A 103 17.66 8.17 -15.35
C THR A 103 16.26 7.70 -15.76
N GLN A 104 15.77 6.60 -15.18
CA GLN A 104 14.46 6.01 -15.47
C GLN A 104 13.77 5.69 -14.15
N SER A 105 12.73 6.46 -13.83
CA SER A 105 11.90 6.26 -12.64
C SER A 105 10.90 5.13 -12.89
N LEU A 106 11.41 3.91 -12.95
CA LEU A 106 10.61 2.69 -13.02
C LEU A 106 10.27 2.21 -11.62
N MET A 107 9.03 1.79 -11.43
CA MET A 107 8.55 1.17 -10.20
C MET A 107 8.00 -0.22 -10.50
N LEU A 108 8.40 -1.19 -9.68
CA LEU A 108 7.79 -2.52 -9.64
C LEU A 108 6.80 -2.58 -8.49
N ILE A 109 5.60 -3.09 -8.76
CA ILE A 109 4.50 -3.17 -7.79
C ILE A 109 3.97 -4.60 -7.80
N THR A 110 3.81 -5.20 -6.62
CA THR A 110 3.20 -6.52 -6.47
C THR A 110 1.79 -6.39 -5.92
N ILE A 111 0.81 -6.92 -6.65
CA ILE A 111 -0.61 -6.89 -6.29
C ILE A 111 -1.14 -8.31 -6.39
N ALA A 112 -1.60 -8.89 -5.28
CA ALA A 112 -2.19 -10.22 -5.23
C ALA A 112 -1.40 -11.34 -5.98
N GLY A 113 -0.07 -11.29 -5.94
CA GLY A 113 0.81 -12.27 -6.62
C GLY A 113 1.36 -11.81 -7.97
N ASP A 114 0.65 -10.92 -8.65
CA ASP A 114 1.05 -10.39 -9.95
C ASP A 114 2.06 -9.24 -9.82
N LEU A 115 2.96 -9.13 -10.80
CA LEU A 115 3.99 -8.11 -10.86
C LEU A 115 3.68 -7.10 -11.97
N TYR A 116 3.52 -5.85 -11.57
CA TYR A 116 3.28 -4.72 -12.46
C TYR A 116 4.50 -3.83 -12.53
N MET A 117 4.75 -3.25 -13.71
CA MET A 117 5.78 -2.24 -13.92
C MET A 117 5.13 -0.94 -14.35
N CYS A 118 5.50 0.16 -13.71
CA CYS A 118 5.01 1.50 -14.02
C CYS A 118 6.19 2.42 -14.29
N ASP A 119 6.18 3.12 -15.44
CA ASP A 119 7.10 4.21 -15.73
C ASP A 119 6.46 5.54 -15.34
N ARG A 120 7.17 6.33 -14.54
CA ARG A 120 6.74 7.69 -14.18
C ARG A 120 6.50 8.58 -15.39
N LYS A 121 7.15 8.36 -16.53
CA LYS A 121 6.95 9.21 -17.71
C LYS A 121 5.54 9.11 -18.31
N GLU A 122 4.80 8.07 -17.98
CA GLU A 122 3.48 7.77 -18.53
C GLU A 122 2.32 8.13 -17.59
N LEU A 123 2.63 8.75 -16.44
CA LEU A 123 1.67 9.30 -15.47
C LEU A 123 1.60 10.83 -15.60
#